data_AF-A0AAU1FWZ6-F1
#
_entry.id   AF-A0AAU1FWZ6-F1
#
_cell.length_a   1.000
_cell.length_b   1.000
_cell.length_c   1.000
_cell.angle_alpha   90.00
_cell.angle_beta   90.00
_cell.angle_gamma   90.00
#
_symmetry.space_group_name_H-M   'P 1'
#
loop_
_entity.id
_entity.type
_entity.pdbx_description
1 polymer ?
#
loop_
_entity_poly.entity_id
_entity_poly.type
_entity_poly.pdbx_seq_one_letter_code
_entity_poly.pdbx_strand_id
1 'polypeptide(L)'
;MRLPPRISAELLPDGSPWVSFRFGPTVLAAECDRGDLVGHFADESRMGHVADGPLRPLEHLPVVLTRSTSDPAVGVRQLAPDRLEFTLEHVDARPGESVVLVPFAGIHESRYHLCFPWRNRSGSTSGGRSCARPTKRHSRCTTEPLTPLPPASNSPKVTTGSRGGTHGRASPTG
;
A
#
# COMPACT_ATOMS: atom_id res chain seq x y z
N MET A 1 -17.58 -25.13 -20.83
CA MET A 1 -17.91 -24.56 -19.51
C MET A 1 -17.37 -23.13 -19.46
N ARG A 2 -18.18 -22.13 -19.11
CA ARG A 2 -17.77 -20.73 -18.93
C ARG A 2 -18.15 -20.28 -17.52
N LEU A 3 -17.21 -19.72 -16.77
CA LEU A 3 -17.47 -19.16 -15.44
C LEU A 3 -17.50 -17.64 -15.56
N PRO A 4 -18.68 -16.99 -15.52
CA PRO A 4 -18.76 -15.54 -15.64
C PRO A 4 -18.08 -14.88 -14.43
N PRO A 5 -17.05 -14.04 -14.64
CA PRO A 5 -16.38 -13.33 -13.54
C PRO A 5 -17.38 -12.41 -12.83
N ARG A 6 -17.20 -12.27 -11.52
CA ARG A 6 -18.01 -11.39 -10.67
C ARG A 6 -17.10 -10.48 -9.88
N ILE A 7 -17.62 -9.30 -9.56
CA ILE A 7 -16.96 -8.43 -8.60
C ILE A 7 -17.19 -8.98 -7.20
N SER A 8 -16.12 -8.99 -6.42
CA SER A 8 -16.14 -9.35 -5.00
C SER A 8 -15.27 -8.38 -4.21
N ALA A 9 -15.69 -8.08 -2.99
CA ALA A 9 -14.91 -7.37 -1.99
C ALA A 9 -14.37 -8.36 -0.95
N GLU A 10 -13.10 -8.22 -0.57
CA GLU A 10 -12.44 -9.05 0.44
C GLU A 10 -11.92 -8.15 1.56
N LEU A 11 -12.43 -8.38 2.78
CA LEU A 11 -11.96 -7.70 3.98
C LEU A 11 -10.63 -8.29 4.44
N LEU A 12 -9.79 -7.47 5.08
CA LEU A 12 -8.54 -7.98 5.63
C LEU A 12 -8.79 -9.06 6.70
N PRO A 13 -7.99 -10.14 6.71
CA PRO A 13 -8.22 -11.29 7.58
C PRO A 13 -7.97 -10.99 9.08
N ASP A 14 -7.29 -9.89 9.38
CA ASP A 14 -7.06 -9.42 10.76
C ASP A 14 -8.29 -8.70 11.37
N GLY A 15 -9.37 -8.56 10.60
CA GLY A 15 -10.60 -7.88 11.03
C GLY A 15 -10.51 -6.35 11.02
N SER A 16 -9.38 -5.79 10.56
CA SER A 16 -9.25 -4.35 10.39
C SER A 16 -10.21 -3.84 9.30
N PRO A 17 -10.67 -2.58 9.39
CA PRO A 17 -11.71 -2.04 8.49
C PRO A 17 -11.10 -1.63 7.15
N TRP A 18 -10.56 -2.60 6.42
CA TRP A 18 -9.94 -2.44 5.12
C TRP A 18 -10.54 -3.44 4.13
N VAL A 19 -10.64 -3.01 2.87
CA VAL A 19 -11.24 -3.81 1.80
C VAL A 19 -10.39 -3.78 0.54
N SER A 20 -10.32 -4.92 -0.14
CA SER A 20 -9.75 -5.06 -1.49
C SER A 20 -10.81 -5.57 -2.47
N PHE A 21 -10.62 -5.35 -3.78
CA PHE A 21 -11.59 -5.71 -4.81
C PHE A 21 -11.01 -6.67 -5.84
N ARG A 22 -11.83 -7.60 -6.33
CA ARG A 22 -11.45 -8.57 -7.35
C ARG A 22 -12.55 -8.75 -8.39
N PHE A 23 -12.19 -8.96 -9.65
CA PHE A 23 -13.08 -9.39 -10.73
C PHE A 23 -12.73 -10.82 -11.16
N GLY A 24 -13.50 -11.80 -10.70
CA GLY A 24 -13.13 -13.21 -10.83
C GLY A 24 -11.80 -13.49 -10.11
N PRO A 25 -10.75 -13.98 -10.80
CA PRO A 25 -9.42 -14.16 -10.23
C PRO A 25 -8.54 -12.89 -10.29
N THR A 26 -8.99 -11.82 -10.95
CA THR A 26 -8.16 -10.64 -11.24
C THR A 26 -8.29 -9.59 -10.13
N VAL A 27 -7.20 -9.34 -9.42
CA VAL A 27 -7.15 -8.29 -8.38
C VAL A 27 -7.20 -6.91 -9.04
N LEU A 28 -8.01 -6.02 -8.46
CA LEU A 28 -8.17 -4.66 -8.93
C LEU A 28 -7.47 -3.68 -7.97
N ALA A 29 -6.90 -2.62 -8.52
CA ALA A 29 -6.23 -1.57 -7.78
C ALA A 29 -6.54 -0.20 -8.39
N ALA A 30 -6.47 0.86 -7.59
CA ALA A 30 -6.46 2.22 -8.12
C ALA A 30 -5.03 2.62 -8.47
N GLU A 31 -4.79 3.01 -9.73
CA GLU A 31 -3.54 3.68 -10.14
C GLU A 31 -3.55 5.12 -9.60
N CYS A 32 -2.41 5.57 -9.09
CA CYS A 32 -2.26 6.89 -8.48
C CYS A 32 -1.25 7.76 -9.27
N ASP A 33 -0.36 8.46 -8.57
CA ASP A 33 0.68 9.27 -9.21
C ASP A 33 1.92 8.46 -9.57
N ARG A 34 2.65 8.96 -10.58
CA ARG A 34 3.98 8.48 -10.99
C ARG A 34 5.11 9.35 -10.41
N GLY A 35 4.82 10.10 -9.36
CA GLY A 35 5.75 11.02 -8.71
C GLY A 35 6.58 10.35 -7.63
N ASP A 36 7.79 10.88 -7.43
CA ASP A 36 8.72 10.47 -6.38
C ASP A 36 8.93 8.95 -6.28
N LEU A 37 9.07 8.28 -7.44
CA LEU A 37 9.34 6.85 -7.57
C LEU A 37 10.84 6.57 -7.39
N VAL A 38 11.43 7.10 -6.31
CA VAL A 38 12.85 6.90 -5.98
C VAL A 38 13.10 5.41 -5.73
N GLY A 39 14.14 4.86 -6.35
CA GLY A 39 14.46 3.42 -6.26
C GLY A 39 13.51 2.51 -7.04
N HIS A 40 12.73 3.05 -8.00
CA HIS A 40 11.85 2.23 -8.84
C HIS A 40 12.60 1.17 -9.64
N PHE A 41 13.73 1.56 -10.24
CA PHE A 41 14.70 0.63 -10.79
C PHE A 41 15.78 0.38 -9.74
N ALA A 42 15.88 -0.88 -9.33
CA ALA A 42 16.87 -1.32 -8.35
C ALA A 42 18.29 -1.16 -8.90
N ASP A 43 19.22 -0.82 -8.02
CA ASP A 43 20.65 -0.83 -8.29
C ASP A 43 21.33 -2.00 -7.54
N GLU A 44 22.66 -2.05 -7.58
CA GLU A 44 23.46 -3.07 -6.89
C GLU A 44 23.60 -2.83 -5.38
N SER A 45 22.95 -1.79 -4.84
CA SER A 45 23.10 -1.42 -3.45
C SER A 45 22.38 -2.40 -2.52
N ARG A 46 22.83 -2.42 -1.25
CA ARG A 46 22.07 -3.08 -0.20
C ARG A 46 20.74 -2.35 -0.04
N MET A 47 19.66 -3.13 -0.04
CA MET A 47 18.29 -2.61 0.00
C MET A 47 17.82 -1.92 -1.29
N GLY A 48 18.53 -2.07 -2.43
CA GLY A 48 18.06 -1.55 -3.72
C GLY A 48 16.71 -2.10 -4.19
N HIS A 49 16.20 -3.17 -3.57
CA HIS A 49 14.85 -3.71 -3.78
C HIS A 49 13.75 -3.01 -2.96
N VAL A 50 14.11 -2.09 -2.06
CA VAL A 50 13.16 -1.33 -1.24
C VAL A 50 12.75 -0.08 -1.99
N ALA A 51 11.44 0.14 -2.08
CA ALA A 51 10.88 1.39 -2.58
C ALA A 51 11.04 2.50 -1.51
N ASP A 52 12.20 3.17 -1.51
CA ASP A 52 12.58 4.18 -0.52
C ASP A 52 12.05 5.60 -0.83
N GLY A 53 11.20 5.73 -1.85
CA GLY A 53 10.51 6.99 -2.14
C GLY A 53 9.64 7.48 -0.96
N PRO A 54 9.33 8.79 -0.90
CA PRO A 54 8.56 9.37 0.19
C PRO A 54 7.21 8.67 0.37
N LEU A 55 6.81 8.50 1.64
CA LEU A 55 5.52 7.94 1.99
C LEU A 55 4.39 8.95 1.70
N ARG A 56 3.27 8.46 1.17
CA ARG A 56 2.05 9.27 1.01
C ARG A 56 1.19 9.20 2.29
N PRO A 57 0.66 10.32 2.80
CA PRO A 57 -0.22 10.30 3.97
C PRO A 57 -1.49 9.49 3.73
N LEU A 58 -1.84 8.60 4.67
CA LEU A 58 -3.05 7.79 4.59
C LEU A 58 -4.34 8.62 4.68
N GLU A 59 -4.27 9.84 5.21
CA GLU A 59 -5.41 10.77 5.32
C GLU A 59 -5.96 11.23 3.96
N HIS A 60 -5.22 10.98 2.87
CA HIS A 60 -5.66 11.26 1.50
C HIS A 60 -6.30 10.05 0.81
N LEU A 61 -6.34 8.89 1.46
CA LEU A 61 -6.97 7.71 0.88
C LEU A 61 -8.48 7.87 0.80
N PRO A 62 -9.10 7.51 -0.33
CA PRO A 62 -10.55 7.45 -0.43
C PRO A 62 -11.09 6.36 0.50
N VAL A 63 -12.13 6.70 1.28
CA VAL A 63 -12.77 5.74 2.20
C VAL A 63 -14.03 5.16 1.55
N VAL A 64 -14.11 3.84 1.47
CA VAL A 64 -15.29 3.13 0.93
C VAL A 64 -16.43 3.18 1.93
N LEU A 65 -17.57 3.73 1.53
CA LEU A 65 -18.76 3.82 2.38
C LEU A 65 -19.83 2.84 1.90
N THR A 66 -20.33 2.03 2.82
CA THR A 66 -21.56 1.25 2.56
C THR A 66 -22.72 1.87 3.34
N ARG A 67 -23.79 2.25 2.64
CA ARG A 67 -24.94 2.98 3.22
C ARG A 67 -26.13 2.07 3.56
N SER A 68 -26.38 1.08 2.72
CA SER A 68 -27.60 0.25 2.79
C SER A 68 -27.31 -1.23 2.93
N THR A 69 -26.05 -1.64 2.72
CA THR A 69 -25.59 -3.03 2.74
C THR A 69 -24.29 -3.13 3.53
N SER A 70 -23.98 -4.31 4.05
CA SER A 70 -22.66 -4.63 4.59
C SER A 70 -21.64 -4.98 3.50
N ASP A 71 -22.08 -5.21 2.26
CA ASP A 71 -21.21 -5.61 1.14
C ASP A 71 -20.57 -4.40 0.44
N PRO A 72 -19.25 -4.22 0.52
CA PRO A 72 -18.54 -3.14 -0.18
C PRO A 72 -18.56 -3.26 -1.70
N ALA A 73 -18.78 -4.45 -2.25
CA ALA A 73 -18.75 -4.69 -3.70
C ALA A 73 -19.87 -3.96 -4.45
N VAL A 74 -20.96 -3.59 -3.77
CA VAL A 74 -22.11 -2.89 -4.38
C VAL A 74 -21.74 -1.52 -4.97
N GLY A 75 -20.70 -0.87 -4.44
CA GLY A 75 -20.22 0.40 -4.98
C GLY A 75 -19.38 0.26 -6.25
N VAL A 76 -19.05 -0.94 -6.71
CA VAL A 76 -18.14 -1.14 -7.85
C VAL A 76 -18.93 -1.36 -9.13
N ARG A 77 -18.73 -0.49 -10.13
CA ARG A 77 -19.40 -0.59 -11.44
C ARG A 77 -18.40 -0.60 -12.57
N GLN A 78 -18.55 -1.56 -13.48
CA GLN A 78 -17.76 -1.61 -14.71
C GLN A 78 -18.13 -0.43 -15.62
N LEU A 79 -17.13 0.30 -16.13
CA LEU A 79 -17.35 1.45 -17.01
C LEU A 79 -17.88 1.02 -18.39
N ALA A 80 -17.35 -0.08 -18.94
CA ALA A 80 -17.76 -0.62 -20.23
C ALA A 80 -17.61 -2.15 -20.26
N PRO A 81 -18.50 -2.90 -20.94
CA PRO A 81 -18.48 -4.37 -20.94
C PRO A 81 -17.20 -5.01 -21.49
N ASP A 82 -16.49 -4.30 -22.38
CA ASP A 82 -15.28 -4.73 -23.06
C ASP A 82 -13.98 -4.28 -22.37
N ARG A 83 -14.09 -3.49 -21.30
CA ARG A 83 -12.94 -2.97 -20.55
C ARG A 83 -12.91 -3.47 -19.11
N LEU A 84 -11.72 -3.78 -18.62
CA LEU A 84 -11.49 -4.08 -17.21
C LEU A 84 -11.22 -2.79 -16.43
N GLU A 85 -12.16 -1.87 -16.50
CA GLU A 85 -12.11 -0.61 -15.75
C GLU A 85 -13.40 -0.49 -14.93
N PHE A 86 -13.26 -0.17 -13.64
CA PHE A 86 -14.38 -0.13 -12.72
C PHE A 86 -14.37 1.17 -11.91
N THR A 87 -15.48 1.90 -11.91
CA THR A 87 -15.66 3.04 -11.01
C THR A 87 -16.03 2.53 -9.63
N LEU A 88 -15.37 3.07 -8.61
CA LEU A 88 -15.75 2.86 -7.21
C LEU A 88 -16.60 4.04 -6.75
N GLU A 89 -17.90 3.80 -6.65
CA GLU A 89 -18.91 4.73 -6.16
C GLU A 89 -18.96 4.72 -4.62
N HIS A 90 -19.63 5.71 -4.04
CA HIS A 90 -19.81 5.86 -2.59
C HIS A 90 -18.49 5.92 -1.80
N VAL A 91 -17.51 6.63 -2.35
CA VAL A 91 -16.26 6.95 -1.65
C VAL A 91 -16.33 8.33 -0.99
N ASP A 92 -15.80 8.42 0.21
CA ASP A 92 -15.39 9.71 0.80
C ASP A 92 -14.00 10.03 0.25
N ALA A 93 -13.97 10.74 -0.87
CA ALA A 93 -12.78 11.19 -1.56
C ALA A 93 -12.77 12.73 -1.61
N ARG A 94 -11.65 13.32 -2.06
CA ARG A 94 -11.60 14.78 -2.22
C ARG A 94 -12.63 15.24 -3.26
N PRO A 95 -13.16 16.47 -3.16
CA PRO A 95 -14.10 16.99 -4.17
C PRO A 95 -13.52 16.90 -5.59
N GLY A 96 -14.25 16.29 -6.51
CA GLY A 96 -13.82 16.10 -7.90
C GLY A 96 -12.94 14.88 -8.15
N GLU A 97 -12.62 14.09 -7.12
CA GLU A 97 -11.84 12.86 -7.25
C GLU A 97 -12.77 11.66 -7.49
N SER A 98 -12.53 10.95 -8.59
CA SER A 98 -13.17 9.67 -8.89
C SER A 98 -12.16 8.55 -8.79
N VAL A 99 -12.52 7.46 -8.12
CA VAL A 99 -11.64 6.29 -8.01
C VAL A 99 -11.99 5.29 -9.12
N VAL A 100 -11.01 5.02 -9.98
CA VAL A 100 -11.09 3.99 -11.01
C VAL A 100 -10.19 2.83 -10.63
N LEU A 101 -10.72 1.62 -10.68
CA LEU A 101 -10.02 0.38 -10.40
C LEU A 101 -9.72 -0.33 -11.72
N VAL A 102 -8.47 -0.79 -11.88
CA VAL A 102 -7.96 -1.52 -13.04
C VAL A 102 -7.24 -2.79 -12.57
N PRO A 103 -7.04 -3.81 -13.43
CA PRO A 103 -6.22 -4.97 -13.12
C PRO A 103 -4.85 -4.57 -12.58
N PHE A 104 -4.54 -5.01 -11.36
CA PHE A 104 -3.28 -4.69 -10.69
C PHE A 104 -2.05 -5.08 -11.52
N ALA A 105 -2.13 -6.22 -12.22
CA ALA A 105 -1.05 -6.74 -13.05
C ALA A 105 -0.67 -5.82 -14.22
N GLY A 106 -1.53 -4.88 -14.61
CA GLY A 106 -1.25 -3.90 -15.67
C GLY A 106 -0.73 -2.56 -15.16
N ILE A 107 -0.67 -2.35 -13.84
CA ILE A 107 -0.12 -1.11 -13.27
C ILE A 107 1.39 -1.25 -13.17
N HIS A 108 2.10 -0.36 -13.86
CA HIS A 108 3.56 -0.29 -13.87
C HIS A 108 4.01 1.16 -13.68
N GLU A 109 5.22 1.37 -13.14
CA GLU A 109 5.81 2.72 -13.00
C GLU A 109 4.86 3.73 -12.31
N SER A 110 4.06 3.26 -11.36
CA SER A 110 3.06 4.08 -10.68
C SER A 110 2.87 3.62 -9.24
N ARG A 111 2.50 4.55 -8.37
CA ARG A 111 1.92 4.22 -7.06
C ARG A 111 0.51 3.67 -7.27
N TYR A 112 0.05 2.86 -6.32
CA TYR A 112 -1.26 2.24 -6.38
C TYR A 112 -1.84 1.98 -5.00
N HIS A 113 -3.16 1.78 -4.96
CA HIS A 113 -3.90 1.32 -3.78
C HIS A 113 -4.59 0.00 -4.08
N LEU A 114 -4.23 -1.04 -3.32
CA LEU A 114 -4.86 -2.36 -3.37
C LEU A 114 -5.99 -2.49 -2.34
N CYS A 115 -5.74 -1.92 -1.15
CA CYS A 115 -6.65 -1.95 -0.01
C CYS A 115 -7.08 -0.53 0.33
N PHE A 116 -8.37 -0.36 0.60
CA PHE A 116 -9.00 0.90 0.93
C PHE A 116 -9.58 0.86 2.34
N PRO A 117 -9.54 1.95 3.11
CA PRO A 117 -10.30 2.04 4.35
C PRO A 117 -11.79 1.86 4.05
N TRP A 118 -12.48 1.04 4.84
CA TRP A 118 -13.89 0.75 4.68
C TRP A 118 -14.68 1.14 5.92
N ARG A 119 -15.88 1.71 5.70
CA ARG A 119 -16.81 2.03 6.77
C ARG A 119 -18.23 1.69 6.37
N ASN A 120 -18.86 0.82 7.14
CA ASN A 120 -20.30 0.63 7.10
C ASN A 120 -21.00 1.71 7.93
N ARG A 121 -21.89 2.49 7.32
CA ARG A 121 -22.79 3.39 8.03
C ARG A 121 -24.13 2.68 8.19
N SER A 122 -24.22 1.73 9.12
CA SER A 122 -25.52 1.22 9.57
C SER A 122 -26.24 2.33 10.35
N GLY A 123 -27.52 2.52 10.11
CA GLY A 123 -28.28 3.64 10.66
C GLY A 123 -28.28 3.69 12.19
N SER A 124 -27.61 4.69 12.77
CA SER A 124 -28.11 5.42 13.93
C SER A 124 -27.51 6.82 13.95
N THR A 125 -28.38 7.81 14.08
CA THR A 125 -28.02 9.22 14.23
C THR A 125 -27.75 9.49 15.70
N SER A 126 -26.49 9.44 16.14
CA SER A 126 -26.02 10.23 17.30
C SER A 126 -24.49 10.15 17.44
N GLY A 127 -23.86 11.32 17.46
CA GLY A 127 -22.67 11.61 18.26
C GLY A 127 -21.40 10.80 18.01
N GLY A 128 -20.43 11.43 17.36
CA GLY A 128 -19.02 11.17 17.66
C GLY A 128 -18.13 11.05 16.44
N ARG A 129 -17.37 12.13 16.18
CA ARG A 129 -16.10 12.06 15.45
C ARG A 129 -15.16 11.12 16.20
N SER A 130 -15.28 9.82 15.97
CA SER A 130 -14.20 8.87 16.18
C SER A 130 -13.78 8.37 14.80
N CYS A 131 -13.10 9.26 14.06
CA CYS A 131 -12.10 8.77 13.14
C CYS A 131 -10.89 8.52 14.03
N ALA A 132 -10.51 7.24 14.19
CA ALA A 132 -9.20 6.91 14.70
C ALA A 132 -8.20 7.75 13.91
N ARG A 133 -7.60 8.76 14.56
CA ARG A 133 -6.51 9.52 13.96
C ARG A 133 -5.46 8.47 13.62
N PRO A 134 -5.03 8.30 12.36
CA PRO A 134 -3.79 7.58 12.12
C PRO A 134 -2.75 8.25 13.01
N THR A 135 -2.16 7.46 13.92
CA THR A 135 -1.16 7.95 14.86
C THR A 135 -0.07 8.61 14.04
N LYS A 136 0.03 9.95 14.14
CA LYS A 136 1.14 10.77 13.62
C LYS A 136 2.44 10.44 14.35
N ARG A 137 2.85 9.17 14.38
CA ARG A 137 4.06 8.73 15.08
C ARG A 137 5.21 8.40 14.14
N HIS A 138 4.97 8.20 12.84
CA HIS A 138 6.04 7.93 11.88
C HIS A 138 6.51 9.14 11.07
N SER A 139 5.78 10.26 11.05
CA SER A 139 6.13 11.43 10.22
C SER A 139 7.09 12.44 10.88
N ARG A 140 7.65 12.14 12.07
CA ARG A 140 8.59 13.04 12.77
C ARG A 140 9.98 12.46 13.07
N CYS A 141 10.32 11.27 12.55
CA CYS A 141 11.67 10.71 12.75
C CYS A 141 12.58 10.74 11.52
N THR A 142 12.12 11.22 10.36
CA THR A 142 12.95 11.22 9.15
C THR A 142 13.68 12.55 8.95
N THR A 143 14.52 12.92 9.92
CA THR A 143 15.61 13.88 9.68
C THR A 143 16.81 13.48 10.53
N GLU A 144 17.26 12.24 10.35
CA GLU A 144 18.63 11.82 10.59
C GLU A 144 18.90 10.59 9.70
N PRO A 145 20.06 10.49 9.03
CA PRO A 145 20.44 9.30 8.29
C PRO A 145 20.86 8.20 9.28
N LEU A 146 19.87 7.60 9.95
CA LEU A 146 20.05 6.36 10.68
C LEU A 146 19.37 5.25 9.89
N THR A 147 20.18 4.38 9.28
CA THR A 147 19.76 3.09 8.72
C THR A 147 18.84 2.39 9.72
N PRO A 148 17.52 2.26 9.46
CA PRO A 148 16.68 1.46 10.32
C PRO A 148 16.87 0.02 9.87
N LEU A 149 17.79 -0.71 10.52
CA LEU A 149 17.76 -2.16 10.49
C LEU A 149 16.62 -2.61 11.42
N PRO A 150 15.48 -3.10 10.91
CA PRO A 150 14.49 -3.72 11.78
C PRO A 150 15.11 -4.96 12.44
N PRO A 151 14.87 -5.20 13.74
CA PRO A 151 15.44 -6.35 14.42
C PRO A 151 14.92 -7.66 13.78
N ALA A 152 15.85 -8.45 13.27
CA ALA A 152 15.67 -9.82 12.78
C ALA A 152 14.48 -10.06 11.82
N SER A 153 14.39 -9.27 10.74
CA SER A 153 13.96 -9.88 9.47
C SER A 153 15.10 -10.78 8.98
N ASN A 154 14.84 -11.93 8.34
CA ASN A 154 15.92 -12.78 7.81
C ASN A 154 16.56 -12.22 6.52
N SER A 155 16.21 -10.98 6.14
CA SER A 155 16.70 -10.31 4.93
C SER A 155 18.04 -9.54 5.06
N PRO A 156 18.63 -9.21 6.24
CA PRO A 156 19.93 -8.57 6.31
C PRO A 156 20.98 -9.56 6.82
N LYS A 157 21.29 -10.62 6.06
CA LYS A 157 22.50 -11.41 6.34
C LYS A 157 23.13 -12.01 5.09
N VAL A 158 23.47 -11.16 4.13
CA VAL A 158 24.41 -11.53 3.05
C VAL A 158 25.60 -10.58 3.12
N THR A 159 26.69 -11.09 3.71
CA THR A 159 28.11 -10.72 3.55
C THR A 159 28.56 -9.27 3.82
N THR A 160 28.82 -8.92 5.08
CA THR A 160 29.86 -7.90 5.36
C THR A 160 31.20 -8.49 4.92
N GLY A 161 31.86 -7.83 3.96
CA GLY A 161 33.25 -8.12 3.61
C GLY A 161 34.13 -7.88 4.83
N SER A 162 34.55 -8.96 5.49
CA SER A 162 35.62 -8.95 6.47
C SER A 162 36.91 -8.53 5.75
N ARG A 163 37.31 -7.27 5.87
CA ARG A 163 38.71 -6.89 5.64
C ARG A 163 39.49 -7.38 6.85
N GLY A 164 40.04 -8.59 6.75
CA GLY A 164 41.06 -9.08 7.66
C GLY A 164 42.27 -8.14 7.59
N GLY A 165 42.57 -7.45 8.69
CA GLY A 165 43.78 -6.66 8.82
C GLY A 165 44.98 -7.58 9.01
N THR A 166 45.87 -7.62 8.02
CA THR A 166 47.22 -8.17 8.16
C THR A 166 48.24 -7.02 8.07
N HIS A 167 49.11 -6.97 9.09
CA HIS A 167 50.50 -6.45 9.12
C HIS A 167 50.78 -5.45 10.24
N GLY A 168 51.75 -5.82 11.10
CA GLY A 168 52.33 -4.98 12.15
C GLY A 168 53.31 -5.76 13.02
N ARG A 169 54.46 -6.13 12.44
CA ARG A 169 55.57 -6.88 13.06
C ARG A 169 56.22 -6.05 14.17
N ALA A 170 56.27 -6.56 15.41
CA ALA A 170 57.04 -5.95 16.50
C ALA A 170 58.43 -6.61 16.61
N SER A 171 59.48 -5.79 16.56
CA SER A 171 60.88 -6.15 16.82
C SER A 171 61.13 -6.30 18.34
N PRO A 172 62.08 -7.15 18.78
CA PRO A 172 62.50 -7.17 20.18
C PRO A 172 63.65 -6.18 20.43
N THR A 173 63.53 -5.42 21.52
CA THR A 173 64.58 -4.57 22.12
C THR A 173 65.61 -5.43 22.85
N GLY A 174 66.88 -4.99 22.82
CA GLY A 174 67.98 -5.56 23.60
C GLY A 174 68.01 -5.11 25.05
#